data_AF-A0A453FRC5-F1
#
_entry.id   AF-A0A453FRC5-F1
#
_cell.length_a   1.000
_cell.length_b   1.000
_cell.length_c   1.000
_cell.angle_alpha   90.00
_cell.angle_beta   90.00
_cell.angle_gamma   90.00
#
_symmetry.space_group_name_H-M   'P 1'
#
loop_
_entity.id
_entity.type
_entity.pdbx_description
1 polymer ?
#
loop_
_entity_poly.entity_id
_entity_poly.type
_entity_poly.pdbx_seq_one_letter_code
_entity_poly.pdbx_strand_id
1 'polypeptide(L)' 'MLEFKHYAAGSRWRQTTVSRKDHREKGDETDGFYGGIRKLQTKDEISTWRRFWPVDVLS' A
#
# COMPACT_ATOMS: atom_id res chain seq x y z
N MET A 1 -9.12 -3.81 -6.95
CA MET A 1 -7.97 -3.61 -7.88
C MET A 1 -7.56 -2.15 -7.75
N LEU A 2 -6.29 -1.89 -7.44
CA LEU A 2 -5.74 -0.53 -7.33
C LEU A 2 -5.00 -0.20 -8.62
N GLU A 3 -5.20 1.01 -9.17
CA GLU A 3 -4.51 1.48 -10.37
C GLU A 3 -3.61 2.68 -10.05
N PHE A 4 -2.33 2.57 -10.42
CA PHE A 4 -1.34 3.62 -10.30
C PHE A 4 -1.17 4.33 -11.66
N LYS A 5 -1.84 5.49 -11.81
CA LYS A 5 -1.85 6.26 -13.07
C LYS A 5 -0.49 6.84 -13.48
N HIS A 6 0.49 6.88 -12.57
CA HIS A 6 1.85 7.33 -12.86
C HIS A 6 2.67 6.30 -13.66
N TYR A 7 2.22 5.04 -13.74
CA TYR A 7 2.84 4.03 -14.59
C TYR A 7 2.22 3.98 -15.99
N ALA A 8 3.06 3.72 -17.00
CA ALA A 8 2.63 3.56 -18.38
C ALA A 8 1.58 2.45 -18.54
N ALA A 9 0.71 2.60 -19.55
CA ALA A 9 -0.28 1.59 -19.90
C ALA A 9 0.43 0.29 -20.29
N GLY A 10 0.19 -0.79 -19.56
CA GLY A 10 0.86 -2.08 -19.73
C GLY A 10 1.95 -2.40 -18.71
N SER A 11 2.34 -1.47 -17.83
CA SER A 11 3.24 -1.79 -16.72
C SER A 11 2.58 -2.79 -15.76
N ARG A 12 3.30 -3.85 -15.40
CA ARG A 12 2.87 -4.81 -14.37
C ARG A 12 2.63 -4.14 -13.01
N TRP A 13 3.24 -2.98 -12.77
CA TRP A 13 3.07 -2.18 -11.57
C TRP A 13 1.89 -1.22 -11.63
N ARG A 14 1.31 -0.98 -12.81
CA ARG A 14 0.14 -0.10 -12.98
C ARG A 14 -1.10 -0.65 -12.31
N GLN A 15 -1.28 -1.97 -12.32
CA GLN A 15 -2.45 -2.63 -11.74
C GLN A 15 -1.98 -3.65 -10.71
N THR A 16 -2.36 -3.44 -9.45
CA THR A 16 -2.10 -4.41 -8.38
C THR A 16 -3.36 -4.72 -7.60
N THR A 17 -3.48 -5.98 -7.18
CA THR A 17 -4.57 -6.42 -6.31
C THR A 17 -4.09 -6.36 -4.87
N VAL A 18 -4.54 -5.34 -4.15
CA VAL A 18 -4.35 -5.26 -2.69
C VAL A 18 -5.47 -6.08 -2.04
N SER A 19 -5.14 -7.28 -1.56
CA SER A 19 -6.07 -8.15 -0.83
C SER A 19 -5.55 -8.39 0.59
N ARG A 20 -6.42 -8.21 1.59
CA ARG A 20 -6.11 -8.58 2.99
C ARG A 20 -6.20 -10.08 3.25
N LYS A 21 -6.96 -10.82 2.44
CA LYS A 21 -7.21 -12.26 2.62
C LYS A 21 -6.13 -13.13 1.97
N ASP A 22 -5.67 -12.75 0.78
CA ASP A 22 -4.54 -13.40 0.10
C ASP A 22 -3.27 -12.59 0.35
N HIS A 23 -2.75 -12.73 1.56
CA HIS A 23 -1.55 -12.02 2.05
C HIS A 23 -0.26 -12.60 1.46
N ARG A 24 -0.20 -12.78 0.14
CA ARG A 24 1.03 -13.17 -0.55
C ARG A 24 1.68 -11.88 -1.06
N GLU A 25 2.45 -11.25 -0.19
CA GLU A 25 3.33 -10.13 -0.56
C GLU A 25 4.18 -10.58 -1.76
N LYS A 26 3.86 -10.08 -2.96
CA LYS A 26 4.71 -10.27 -4.13
C LYS A 26 5.64 -9.07 -4.22
N GLY A 27 6.63 -9.03 -3.33
CA GLY A 27 7.73 -8.09 -3.30
C GLY A 27 9.00 -8.82 -2.87
N ASP A 28 10.16 -8.19 -3.10
CA ASP A 28 11.46 -8.68 -2.62
C ASP A 28 11.38 -9.02 -1.12
N GLU A 29 12.08 -10.08 -0.70
CA GLU A 29 11.86 -10.86 0.54
C GLU A 29 11.99 -10.05 1.84
N THR A 30 12.35 -8.77 1.74
CA THR A 30 12.54 -7.86 2.86
C THR A 30 11.38 -6.88 3.11
N ASP A 31 10.56 -6.52 2.11
CA ASP A 31 9.65 -5.35 2.27
C ASP A 31 8.28 -5.42 1.56
N GLY A 32 7.94 -6.49 0.84
CA GLY A 32 6.53 -6.77 0.47
C GLY A 32 5.75 -5.62 -0.18
N PHE A 33 6.27 -5.01 -1.25
CA PHE A 33 5.65 -3.84 -1.87
C PHE A 33 4.54 -4.18 -2.88
N TYR A 34 3.33 -3.64 -2.67
CA TYR A 34 2.25 -3.62 -3.66
C TYR A 34 2.41 -2.40 -4.58
N GLY A 35 3.39 -2.43 -5.50
CA GLY A 35 3.61 -1.31 -6.44
C GLY A 35 3.98 0.01 -5.74
N GLY A 36 4.80 -0.07 -4.69
CA GLY A 36 5.23 1.07 -3.88
C GLY A 36 4.42 1.32 -2.61
N ILE A 37 3.34 0.55 -2.37
CA ILE A 37 2.59 0.58 -1.12
C ILE A 37 3.05 -0.56 -0.21
N ARG A 38 3.50 -0.22 1.00
CA ARG A 38 3.89 -1.17 2.06
C ARG A 38 2.83 -1.20 3.17
N LYS A 39 2.56 -2.38 3.71
CA LYS A 39 1.70 -2.53 4.88
C LYS A 39 2.46 -2.14 6.15
N LEU A 40 1.83 -1.34 7.01
CA LEU A 40 2.36 -1.05 8.35
C LEU A 40 2.18 -2.29 9.23
N GLN A 41 3.27 -2.74 9.87
CA GLN A 41 3.27 -3.99 10.62
C GLN A 41 3.25 -3.73 12.14
N THR A 42 3.90 -2.65 12.60
CA THR A 42 4.03 -2.39 14.03
C THR A 42 3.04 -1.34 14.54
N LYS A 43 2.72 -1.40 15.84
CA LYS A 43 1.88 -0.39 16.49
C LYS A 43 2.50 1.02 16.42
N ASP A 44 3.83 1.10 16.46
CA ASP A 44 4.56 2.37 16.42
C ASP A 44 4.49 3.01 15.04
N GLU A 45 4.66 2.20 13.97
CA GLU A 45 4.44 2.65 12.59
C GLU A 45 3.01 3.15 12.41
N ILE A 46 2.01 2.37 12.82
CA ILE A 46 0.59 2.73 12.70
C ILE A 46 0.29 4.03 13.46
N SER A 47 0.81 4.18 14.67
CA SER A 47 0.59 5.37 15.50
C SER A 47 1.22 6.62 14.90
N THR A 48 2.40 6.47 14.29
CA THR A 48 3.09 7.55 13.59
C THR A 48 2.25 8.03 12.41
N TRP A 49 1.80 7.12 11.55
CA TRP A 49 0.97 7.47 10.39
C TRP A 49 -0.39 8.05 10.76
N ARG A 50 -1.01 7.59 11.86
CA ARG A 50 -2.26 8.16 12.39
C ARG A 50 -2.15 9.63 12.77
N ARG A 51 -0.98 10.09 13.23
CA ARG A 51 -0.77 11.52 13.57
C ARG A 51 -0.79 12.43 12.35
N PHE A 52 -0.46 11.90 11.17
CA PHE A 52 -0.51 12.64 9.91
C PHE A 52 -1.85 12.51 9.20
N TRP A 53 -2.81 11.78 9.78
CA TRP A 53 -4.13 11.63 9.19
C TRP A 53 -4.86 12.98 9.24
N PRO A 54 -5.35 13.50 8.10
CA PRO A 54 -6.13 14.73 8.12
C PRO A 54 -7.41 14.50 8.91
N VAL A 55 -7.59 15.28 9.98
CA VAL A 55 -8.77 15.24 10.86
C VAL A 55 -10.07 15.56 10.11
N ASP A 56 -9.98 16.29 8.99
CA ASP A 56 -11.12 16.77 8.20
C ASP A 56 -11.77 15.71 7.30
N VAL A 57 -11.21 14.51 7.16
CA VAL A 57 -11.82 13.45 6.31
C VAL A 57 -12.98 12.73 7.04
N LEU A 58 -13.20 13.04 8.32
CA LEU A 58 -14.25 12.42 9.15
C LEU A 58 -15.45 13.34 9.42
N SER A 59 -15.50 14.54 8.83
CA SER A 59 -16.63 15.47 8.91
C SER A 59 -17.70 15.21 7.87
#